data_AF-A0A1J5J0U1-F1
#
_entry.id   AF-A0A1J5J0U1-F1
#
_cell.length_a   1.000
_cell.length_b   1.000
_cell.length_c   1.000
_cell.angle_alpha   90.00
_cell.angle_beta   90.00
_cell.angle_gamma   90.00
#
_symmetry.space_group_name_H-M   'P 1'
#
loop_
_entity.id
_entity.type
_entity.pdbx_description
1 polymer ?
#
loop_
_entity_poly.entity_id
_entity_poly.type
_entity_poly.pdbx_seq_one_letter_code
_entity_poly.pdbx_strand_id
1 'polypeptide(L)'
;MSSPYQDFVQKAKARFAEKKKSQLSNKAEYQFTAHSQFKMTQYGLSPQKVKGVIRNPKRREVGIVPKTVAVMQPVSAKKVDGKEIWKQEIWVMFIIRNQSAEAKMFGQQKIRIISAWRYPGISPKRNPIPLEILRELESGEIFEENGLL
;
A
#
# COMPACT_ATOMS: atom_id res chain seq x y z
N MET A 1 5.53 -24.89 -44.15
CA MET A 1 6.51 -24.54 -43.10
C MET A 1 6.07 -23.22 -42.51
N SER A 2 5.86 -23.11 -41.19
CA SER A 2 5.57 -21.81 -40.57
C SER A 2 6.77 -20.88 -40.80
N SER A 3 6.49 -19.59 -41.03
CA SER A 3 7.56 -18.61 -41.18
C SER A 3 8.30 -18.48 -39.84
N PRO A 4 9.64 -18.37 -39.82
CA PRO A 4 10.42 -18.13 -38.59
C PRO A 4 9.89 -16.96 -37.74
N TYR A 5 9.25 -15.97 -38.37
CA TYR A 5 8.60 -14.87 -37.68
C TYR A 5 7.31 -15.28 -36.95
N GLN A 6 6.51 -16.17 -37.55
CA GLN A 6 5.28 -16.68 -36.93
C GLN A 6 5.61 -17.49 -35.67
N ASP A 7 6.67 -18.29 -35.70
CA ASP A 7 7.14 -19.07 -34.55
C ASP A 7 7.65 -18.15 -33.42
N PHE A 8 8.38 -17.08 -33.76
CA PHE A 8 8.79 -16.06 -32.80
C PHE A 8 7.58 -15.39 -32.13
N VAL A 9 6.57 -14.99 -32.91
CA VAL A 9 5.34 -14.38 -32.39
C VAL A 9 4.56 -15.35 -31.50
N GLN A 10 4.44 -16.63 -31.88
CA GLN A 10 3.77 -17.64 -31.06
C GLN A 10 4.50 -17.85 -29.72
N LYS A 11 5.83 -18.01 -29.76
CA LYS A 11 6.67 -18.16 -28.56
C LYS A 11 6.60 -16.92 -27.66
N ALA A 12 6.58 -15.72 -28.24
CA ALA A 12 6.43 -14.48 -27.51
C ALA A 12 5.06 -14.38 -26.82
N LYS A 13 3.97 -14.75 -27.51
CA LYS A 13 2.61 -14.79 -26.94
C LYS A 13 2.50 -15.81 -25.81
N ALA A 14 3.06 -17.01 -25.97
CA ALA A 14 3.07 -18.05 -24.94
C ALA A 14 3.81 -17.58 -23.68
N ARG A 15 5.02 -17.04 -23.84
CA ARG A 15 5.81 -16.45 -22.73
C ARG A 15 5.04 -15.32 -22.02
N PHE A 16 4.36 -14.47 -22.77
CA PHE A 16 3.55 -13.39 -22.21
C PHE A 16 2.37 -13.93 -21.40
N ALA A 17 1.68 -14.96 -21.88
CA ALA A 17 0.57 -15.60 -21.19
C ALA A 17 1.01 -16.29 -19.88
N GLU A 18 2.12 -17.04 -19.91
CA GLU A 18 2.71 -17.66 -18.72
C GLU A 18 3.10 -16.63 -17.66
N LYS A 19 3.79 -15.56 -18.10
CA LYS A 19 4.17 -14.45 -17.23
C LYS A 19 2.95 -13.73 -16.63
N LYS A 20 1.89 -13.54 -17.42
CA LYS A 20 0.62 -12.96 -16.94
C LYS A 20 -0.03 -13.87 -15.89
N LYS A 21 -0.04 -15.19 -16.10
CA LYS A 21 -0.60 -16.18 -15.18
C LYS A 21 0.15 -16.20 -13.85
N SER A 22 1.49 -16.22 -13.86
CA SER A 22 2.30 -16.21 -12.63
C SER A 22 2.24 -14.87 -11.88
N GLN A 23 2.05 -13.75 -12.60
CA GLN A 23 1.81 -12.45 -11.98
C GLN A 23 0.44 -12.36 -11.30
N LEU A 24 -0.60 -12.99 -11.86
CA LEU A 24 -1.93 -13.01 -11.26
C LEU A 24 -1.97 -13.82 -9.96
N SER A 25 -1.27 -14.96 -9.90
CA SER A 25 -1.29 -15.85 -8.73
C SER A 25 -0.57 -15.29 -7.50
N ASN A 26 0.47 -14.47 -7.71
CA ASN A 26 1.34 -13.94 -6.64
C ASN A 26 1.03 -12.48 -6.25
N LYS A 27 -0.08 -11.91 -6.73
CA LYS A 27 -0.38 -10.49 -6.51
C LYS A 27 -1.23 -10.31 -5.25
N ALA A 28 -0.70 -9.54 -4.30
CA ALA A 28 -1.49 -9.06 -3.17
C ALA A 28 -2.70 -8.25 -3.68
N GLU A 29 -3.88 -8.59 -3.14
CA GLU A 29 -5.14 -7.90 -3.42
C GLU A 29 -5.23 -6.66 -2.52
N TYR A 30 -5.33 -5.47 -3.11
CA TYR A 30 -5.43 -4.21 -2.37
C TYR A 30 -6.86 -3.67 -2.46
N GLN A 31 -7.48 -3.47 -1.31
CA GLN A 31 -8.81 -2.87 -1.18
C GLN A 31 -8.66 -1.48 -0.54
N PHE A 32 -9.28 -0.47 -1.13
CA PHE A 32 -9.26 0.90 -0.64
C PHE A 32 -10.62 1.24 -0.04
N THR A 33 -10.65 1.69 1.22
CA THR A 33 -11.86 2.23 1.85
C THR A 33 -12.21 3.60 1.26
N ALA A 34 -13.46 4.04 1.42
CA ALA A 34 -13.89 5.38 1.02
C ALA A 34 -13.02 6.48 1.65
N HIS A 35 -12.72 6.35 2.95
CA HIS A 35 -11.82 7.25 3.66
C HIS A 35 -10.41 7.31 3.03
N SER A 36 -9.82 6.15 2.70
CA SER A 36 -8.50 6.14 2.03
C SER A 36 -8.53 6.82 0.66
N GLN A 37 -9.62 6.65 -0.10
CA GLN A 37 -9.79 7.29 -1.41
C GLN A 37 -9.93 8.81 -1.25
N PHE A 38 -10.71 9.27 -0.28
CA PHE A 38 -10.84 10.70 0.05
C PHE A 38 -9.51 11.33 0.45
N LYS A 39 -8.74 10.70 1.35
CA LYS A 39 -7.42 11.24 1.72
C LYS A 39 -6.44 11.21 0.54
N MET A 40 -6.53 10.20 -0.31
CA MET A 40 -5.73 10.14 -1.53
C MET A 40 -6.03 11.30 -2.49
N THR A 41 -7.29 11.68 -2.67
CA THR A 41 -7.63 12.87 -3.48
C THR A 41 -7.14 14.14 -2.80
N GLN A 42 -7.37 14.30 -1.49
CA GLN A 42 -6.92 15.46 -0.71
C GLN A 42 -5.40 15.70 -0.81
N TYR A 43 -4.59 14.64 -0.75
CA TYR A 43 -3.12 14.74 -0.76
C TYR A 43 -2.48 14.44 -2.13
N GLY A 44 -3.27 14.28 -3.19
CA GLY A 44 -2.77 13.96 -4.53
C GLY A 44 -1.92 12.68 -4.55
N LEU A 45 -2.42 11.59 -3.95
CA LEU A 45 -1.75 10.30 -3.87
C LEU A 45 -2.39 9.31 -4.83
N SER A 46 -1.60 8.76 -5.76
CA SER A 46 -2.09 7.71 -6.65
C SER A 46 -2.14 6.34 -5.94
N PRO A 47 -3.02 5.42 -6.36
CA PRO A 47 -3.06 4.06 -5.80
C PRO A 47 -1.72 3.33 -5.93
N GLN A 48 -0.98 3.60 -7.01
CA GLN A 48 0.35 3.03 -7.22
C GLN A 48 1.38 3.57 -6.22
N LYS A 49 1.30 4.86 -5.87
CA LYS A 49 2.16 5.45 -4.85
C LYS A 49 1.90 4.80 -3.49
N VAL A 50 0.64 4.68 -3.09
CA VAL A 50 0.23 4.03 -1.83
C VAL A 50 0.73 2.58 -1.77
N LYS A 51 0.52 1.80 -2.84
CA LYS A 51 1.05 0.43 -2.94
C LYS A 51 2.57 0.37 -2.87
N GLY A 52 3.27 1.37 -3.42
CA GLY A 52 4.73 1.49 -3.34
C GLY A 52 5.22 1.63 -1.90
N VAL A 53 4.58 2.50 -1.12
CA VAL A 53 4.89 2.69 0.31
C VAL A 53 4.68 1.40 1.09
N ILE A 54 3.61 0.65 0.81
CA ILE A 54 3.34 -0.64 1.46
C ILE A 54 4.42 -1.69 1.13
N ARG A 55 4.87 -1.74 -0.13
CA ARG A 55 5.85 -2.75 -0.59
C ARG A 55 7.23 -2.50 -0.02
N ASN A 56 7.70 -1.26 -0.07
CA ASN A 56 9.06 -0.88 0.31
C ASN A 56 9.05 0.27 1.32
N PRO A 57 8.53 0.04 2.53
CA PRO A 57 8.48 1.08 3.55
C PRO A 57 9.86 1.37 4.11
N LYS A 58 10.14 2.64 4.40
CA LYS A 58 11.33 3.05 5.16
C LYS A 58 11.15 2.81 6.65
N ARG A 59 9.91 3.00 7.15
CA ARG A 59 9.53 2.78 8.55
C ARG A 59 8.20 2.03 8.63
N ARG A 60 8.09 1.14 9.62
CA ARG A 60 6.88 0.38 9.96
C ARG A 60 6.57 0.59 11.44
N GLU A 61 5.32 0.90 11.76
CA GLU A 61 4.81 1.15 13.10
C GLU A 61 3.51 0.39 13.34
N VAL A 62 3.20 0.16 14.62
CA VAL A 62 1.87 -0.30 15.03
C VAL A 62 0.89 0.85 14.77
N GLY A 63 -0.21 0.59 14.07
CA GLY A 63 -1.20 1.62 13.83
C GLY A 63 -2.02 1.92 15.09
N ILE A 64 -2.63 3.10 15.14
CA ILE A 64 -3.40 3.56 16.30
C ILE A 64 -4.61 2.68 16.56
N VAL A 65 -5.27 2.24 15.49
CA VAL A 65 -6.39 1.30 15.57
C VAL A 65 -5.83 -0.10 15.88
N PRO A 66 -6.37 -0.83 16.86
CA PRO A 66 -5.93 -2.18 17.17
C PRO A 66 -5.85 -3.07 15.92
N LYS A 67 -4.79 -3.88 15.81
CA LYS A 67 -4.52 -4.79 14.69
C LYS A 67 -4.26 -4.09 13.34
N THR A 68 -4.00 -2.78 13.32
CA THR A 68 -3.57 -2.05 12.12
C THR A 68 -2.05 -1.86 12.09
N VAL A 69 -1.51 -1.68 10.88
CA VAL A 69 -0.11 -1.38 10.65
C VAL A 69 -0.03 -0.05 9.91
N ALA A 70 0.83 0.84 10.38
CA ALA A 70 1.16 2.08 9.70
C ALA A 70 2.57 1.95 9.10
N VAL A 71 2.73 2.37 7.85
CA VAL A 71 4.02 2.38 7.16
C VAL A 71 4.27 3.72 6.53
N MET A 72 5.55 4.07 6.39
CA MET A 72 5.96 5.34 5.84
C MET A 72 7.14 5.22 4.88
N GLN A 73 7.14 6.07 3.86
CA GLN A 73 8.28 6.31 2.99
C GLN A 73 8.50 7.83 2.77
N PRO A 74 9.74 8.32 2.82
CA PRO A 74 10.04 9.71 2.52
C PRO A 74 9.86 10.02 1.03
N VAL A 75 9.43 11.25 0.74
CA VAL A 75 9.34 11.77 -0.62
C VAL A 75 10.66 12.45 -0.98
N SER A 76 11.27 12.00 -2.08
CA SER A 76 12.48 12.60 -2.65
C SER A 76 13.61 12.76 -1.61
N ALA A 77 13.89 11.69 -0.85
CA ALA A 77 14.99 11.67 0.09
C ALA A 77 16.31 12.00 -0.62
N LYS A 78 17.05 12.97 -0.08
CA LYS A 78 18.36 13.38 -0.56
C LYS A 78 19.41 13.02 0.48
N LYS A 79 20.62 12.73 0.04
CA LYS A 79 21.77 12.52 0.92
C LYS A 79 22.60 13.79 0.97
N VAL A 80 22.73 14.40 2.14
CA VAL A 80 23.57 15.57 2.40
C VAL A 80 24.46 15.22 3.59
N ASP A 81 25.78 15.36 3.44
CA ASP A 81 26.77 15.04 4.48
C ASP A 81 26.61 13.65 5.11
N GLY A 82 26.32 12.65 4.28
CA GLY A 82 26.10 11.27 4.73
C GLY A 82 24.72 11.00 5.34
N LYS A 83 23.92 12.04 5.62
CA LYS A 83 22.59 11.93 6.24
C LYS A 83 21.49 12.02 5.20
N GLU A 84 20.45 11.19 5.34
CA GLU A 84 19.25 11.29 4.53
C GLU A 84 18.33 12.39 5.07
N ILE A 85 17.93 13.32 4.21
CA ILE A 85 16.99 14.40 4.50
C ILE A 85 15.80 14.34 3.55
N TRP A 86 14.61 14.67 4.06
CA TRP A 86 13.39 14.77 3.27
C TRP A 86 12.49 15.89 3.82
N LYS A 87 11.67 16.45 2.92
CA LYS A 87 10.71 17.51 3.27
C LYS A 87 9.31 16.99 3.54
N GLN A 88 9.01 15.76 3.12
CA GLN A 88 7.68 15.17 3.24
C GLN A 88 7.79 13.66 3.39
N GLU A 89 6.80 13.10 4.05
CA GLU A 89 6.60 11.66 4.18
C GLU A 89 5.22 11.27 3.65
N ILE A 90 5.10 10.07 3.08
CA ILE A 90 3.82 9.46 2.76
C ILE A 90 3.58 8.35 3.75
N TRP A 91 2.47 8.46 4.47
CA TRP A 91 2.01 7.48 5.44
C TRP A 91 0.84 6.69 4.87
N VAL A 92 0.81 5.41 5.19
CA VAL A 92 -0.28 4.50 4.81
C VAL A 92 -0.61 3.62 6.00
N MET A 93 -1.88 3.60 6.39
CA MET A 93 -2.42 2.73 7.43
C MET A 93 -3.32 1.68 6.81
N PHE A 94 -3.09 0.41 7.16
CA PHE A 94 -3.82 -0.71 6.60
C PHE A 94 -3.94 -1.89 7.57
N ILE A 95 -4.86 -2.79 7.27
CA ILE A 95 -4.95 -4.12 7.89
C ILE A 95 -4.52 -5.18 6.88
N ILE A 96 -3.86 -6.21 7.40
CA ILE A 96 -3.56 -7.43 6.65
C ILE A 96 -4.64 -8.44 7.02
N ARG A 97 -5.57 -8.72 6.10
CA ARG A 97 -6.52 -9.80 6.25
C ARG A 97 -5.82 -11.09 5.83
N ASN A 98 -5.32 -11.82 6.82
CA ASN A 98 -4.77 -13.15 6.61
C ASN A 98 -5.95 -14.10 6.35
N GLN A 99 -6.11 -14.55 5.11
CA GLN A 99 -6.99 -15.67 4.81
C GLN A 99 -6.18 -16.96 5.00
N SER A 100 -6.56 -17.77 5.99
CA SER A 100 -5.98 -19.08 6.35
C SER A 100 -4.43 -19.20 6.38
N ALA A 101 -3.91 -20.34 6.86
CA ALA A 101 -2.48 -20.61 6.76
C ALA A 101 -2.07 -20.89 5.29
N GLU A 102 -2.98 -21.44 4.48
CA GLU A 102 -2.71 -21.75 3.07
C GLU A 102 -2.53 -20.49 2.23
N ALA A 103 -3.37 -19.45 2.35
CA ALA A 103 -3.22 -18.27 1.49
C ALA A 103 -1.94 -17.47 1.79
N LYS A 104 -1.38 -17.59 3.01
CA LYS A 104 -0.02 -17.10 3.32
C LYS A 104 1.06 -17.86 2.53
N MET A 105 0.93 -19.18 2.42
CA MET A 105 1.88 -20.00 1.64
C MET A 105 1.80 -19.71 0.14
N PHE A 106 0.60 -19.42 -0.37
CA PHE A 106 0.38 -19.04 -1.78
C PHE A 106 0.64 -17.55 -2.07
N GLY A 107 1.14 -16.77 -1.10
CA GLY A 107 1.46 -15.34 -1.30
C GLY A 107 0.25 -14.43 -1.52
N GLN A 108 -0.97 -14.94 -1.29
CA GLN A 108 -2.21 -14.21 -1.50
C GLN A 108 -2.60 -13.45 -0.24
N GLN A 109 -1.95 -12.31 -0.02
CA GLN A 109 -2.29 -11.39 1.06
C GLN A 109 -3.36 -10.40 0.59
N LYS A 110 -4.45 -10.28 1.37
CA LYS A 110 -5.45 -9.22 1.18
C LYS A 110 -5.13 -8.06 2.11
N ILE A 111 -4.91 -6.89 1.53
CA ILE A 111 -4.55 -5.69 2.25
C ILE A 111 -5.69 -4.68 2.10
N ARG A 112 -6.34 -4.34 3.22
CA ARG A 112 -7.37 -3.29 3.25
C ARG A 112 -6.76 -2.01 3.79
N ILE A 113 -6.69 -1.00 2.92
CA ILE A 113 -6.11 0.31 3.17
C ILE A 113 -7.17 1.19 3.82
N ILE A 114 -6.87 1.67 5.02
CA ILE A 114 -7.78 2.48 5.84
C ILE A 114 -7.56 3.96 5.52
N SER A 115 -6.31 4.43 5.55
CA SER A 115 -6.00 5.84 5.29
C SER A 115 -4.61 6.01 4.69
N ALA A 116 -4.41 7.11 3.95
CA ALA A 116 -3.13 7.48 3.37
C ALA A 116 -2.99 9.01 3.34
N TRP A 117 -1.90 9.55 3.87
CA TRP A 117 -1.72 11.00 3.99
C TRP A 117 -0.28 11.44 3.79
N ARG A 118 -0.09 12.74 3.58
CA ARG A 118 1.24 13.37 3.57
C ARG A 118 1.51 14.03 4.90
N TYR A 119 2.72 13.84 5.42
CA TYR A 119 3.20 14.55 6.59
C TYR A 119 4.29 15.56 6.17
N PRO A 120 4.21 16.83 6.58
CA PRO A 120 5.25 17.82 6.32
C PRO A 120 6.46 17.59 7.25
N GLY A 121 7.63 17.33 6.67
CA GLY A 121 8.86 17.07 7.39
C GLY A 121 9.04 15.62 7.83
N ILE A 122 9.69 15.43 8.98
CA ILE A 122 9.98 14.13 9.58
C ILE A 122 8.97 13.91 10.70
N SER A 123 8.17 12.85 10.63
CA SER A 123 7.20 12.60 11.70
C SER A 123 7.88 12.10 12.97
N PRO A 124 7.43 12.55 14.16
CA PRO A 124 7.96 12.12 15.45
C PRO A 124 7.96 10.59 15.61
N LYS A 125 8.88 10.07 16.41
CA LYS A 125 8.85 8.67 16.84
C LYS A 125 7.89 8.57 18.04
N ARG A 126 6.79 7.83 17.89
CA ARG A 126 5.83 7.45 18.96
C ARG A 126 5.03 8.59 19.66
N ASN A 127 4.43 9.55 18.95
CA ASN A 127 3.13 10.16 19.38
C ASN A 127 2.49 11.03 18.26
N PRO A 128 1.21 11.40 18.40
CA PRO A 128 0.12 10.93 17.58
C PRO A 128 -0.03 11.74 16.29
N ILE A 129 -0.72 11.11 15.35
CA ILE A 129 -1.16 11.64 14.07
C ILE A 129 -1.80 13.04 14.24
N PRO A 130 -1.73 13.93 13.22
CA PRO A 130 -2.42 15.23 13.26
C PRO A 130 -3.86 15.14 13.79
N LEU A 131 -4.23 16.11 14.64
CA LEU A 131 -5.48 16.14 15.42
C LEU A 131 -6.74 15.90 14.58
N GLU A 132 -6.70 16.31 13.31
CA GLU A 132 -7.77 16.12 12.33
C GLU A 132 -8.12 14.63 12.14
N ILE A 133 -7.11 13.76 12.05
CA ILE A 133 -7.35 12.31 11.87
C ILE A 133 -7.85 11.67 13.17
N LEU A 134 -7.45 12.20 14.34
CA LEU A 134 -7.98 11.73 15.62
C LEU A 134 -9.48 12.03 15.73
N ARG A 135 -9.91 13.23 15.30
CA ARG A 135 -11.33 13.61 15.27
C ARG A 135 -12.14 12.75 14.30
N GLU A 136 -11.57 12.43 13.14
CA GLU A 136 -12.19 11.55 12.14
C GLU A 136 -12.29 10.08 12.61
N LEU A 137 -11.38 9.63 13.48
CA LEU A 137 -11.45 8.30 14.11
C LEU A 137 -12.53 8.24 15.18
N GLU A 138 -12.74 9.33 15.91
CA GLU A 138 -13.68 9.45 17.03
C GLU A 138 -15.13 9.67 16.55
N SER A 139 -15.32 10.30 15.38
CA SER A 139 -16.64 10.53 14.76
C SER A 139 -17.27 9.30 14.11
N GLY A 140 -16.58 8.15 14.05
CA GLY A 140 -17.15 6.89 13.56
C GLY A 140 -17.30 6.77 12.04
N GLU A 141 -16.93 7.79 11.26
CA GLU A 141 -17.01 7.79 9.79
C GLU A 141 -16.14 6.69 9.12
N ILE A 142 -15.24 6.05 9.88
CA ILE A 142 -14.39 4.95 9.42
C ILE A 142 -15.09 3.58 9.58
N PHE A 143 -16.23 3.51 10.29
CA PHE A 143 -16.94 2.27 10.64
C PHE A 143 -18.25 2.01 9.89
N GLU A 144 -18.55 2.75 8.83
CA GLU A 144 -19.63 2.38 7.88
C GLU A 144 -18.97 1.84 6.59
N GLU A 145 -19.19 0.62 6.08
CA GLU A 145 -20.17 -0.43 6.35
C GLU A 145 -19.46 -1.80 6.42
N ASN A 146 -20.19 -2.76 6.99
CA ASN A 146 -19.91 -4.19 7.10
C ASN A 146 -19.06 -4.58 8.31
N GLY A 147 -19.75 -4.57 9.45
CA GLY A 147 -19.46 -5.48 10.53
C GLY A 147 -19.36 -6.90 9.98
N LEU A 148 -18.20 -7.51 10.19
CA LEU A 148 -18.01 -8.91 10.50
C LEU A 148 -16.60 -9.02 11.06
N LEU A 149 -16.57 -9.56 12.29
CA LEU A 149 -15.40 -10.05 12.99
C LEU A 149 -14.57 -11.00 12.11
#